data_AF-A0A9P9JLL6-F1
#
_entry.id   AF-A0A9P9JLL6-F1
#
_cell.length_a   1.000
_cell.length_b   1.000
_cell.length_c   1.000
_cell.angle_alpha   90.00
_cell.angle_beta   90.00
_cell.angle_gamma   90.00
#
_symmetry.space_group_name_H-M   'P 1'
#
loop_
_entity.id
_entity.type
_entity.pdbx_description
1 polymer ?
#
loop_
_entity_poly.entity_id
_entity_poly.type
_entity_poly.pdbx_seq_one_letter_code
_entity_poly.pdbx_strand_id
1 'polypeptide(L)'
;MRGLRDAEIQSSYSLPPKKLLGGDCGGEGEDNSDLICILVAAETVLRDAYKLCSDKLLERKMTQQRAKRLNEFRDAGGSSSGKPGGFRSFKNESSLTSYFRRMKQLLVYYYRVVFCEDGHFMRENED
;
A
#
# COMPACT_ATOMS: atom_id res chain seq x y z
N MET A 1 0.83 -7.43 33.65
CA MET A 1 1.02 -6.58 32.46
C MET A 1 -0.34 -6.32 31.82
N ARG A 2 -0.86 -5.09 31.85
CA ARG A 2 -2.07 -4.74 31.10
C ARG A 2 -1.65 -4.53 29.62
N GLY A 3 -2.35 -5.17 28.69
CA GLY A 3 -2.06 -5.11 27.25
C GLY A 3 -2.50 -3.78 26.62
N LEU A 4 -2.06 -3.51 25.39
CA LEU A 4 -2.57 -2.39 24.60
C LEU A 4 -4.09 -2.50 24.43
N ARG A 5 -4.79 -1.36 24.38
CA ARG A 5 -6.23 -1.36 24.08
C ARG A 5 -6.44 -1.58 22.59
N ASP A 6 -7.45 -2.37 22.24
CA ASP A 6 -7.81 -2.61 20.84
C ASP A 6 -8.08 -1.31 20.05
N ALA A 7 -8.61 -0.28 20.73
CA ALA A 7 -8.85 1.04 20.15
C ALA A 7 -7.56 1.76 19.73
N GLU A 8 -6.47 1.63 20.50
CA GLU A 8 -5.17 2.24 20.20
C GLU A 8 -4.52 1.53 19.01
N ILE A 9 -4.56 0.19 19.03
CA ILE A 9 -4.09 -0.64 17.92
C ILE A 9 -4.85 -0.27 16.65
N GLN A 10 -6.17 -0.17 16.70
CA GLN A 10 -6.98 0.19 15.55
C GLN A 10 -6.68 1.61 15.04
N SER A 11 -6.53 2.59 15.94
CA SER A 11 -6.20 3.97 15.57
C SER A 11 -4.86 4.06 14.82
N SER A 12 -3.87 3.25 15.22
CA SER A 12 -2.52 3.30 14.66
C SER A 12 -2.44 3.10 13.15
N TYR A 13 -3.36 2.35 12.54
CA TYR A 13 -3.38 2.10 11.09
C TYR A 13 -4.66 2.62 10.40
N SER A 14 -5.54 3.29 11.14
CA SER A 14 -6.80 3.79 10.58
C SER A 14 -6.55 4.97 9.62
N LEU A 15 -7.02 4.81 8.39
CA LEU A 15 -6.85 5.85 7.36
C LEU A 15 -7.63 7.12 7.74
N PRO A 16 -7.07 8.31 7.46
CA PRO A 16 -7.80 9.56 7.62
C PRO A 16 -9.10 9.57 6.79
N PRO A 17 -10.10 10.37 7.21
CA PRO A 17 -11.34 10.56 6.46
C PRO A 17 -11.07 10.92 4.99
N LYS A 18 -11.82 10.30 4.07
CA LYS A 18 -11.66 10.49 2.63
C LYS A 18 -11.80 11.95 2.17
N LYS A 19 -12.55 12.77 2.93
CA LYS A 19 -12.70 14.22 2.68
C LYS A 19 -11.36 14.96 2.75
N LEU A 20 -10.45 14.53 3.64
CA LEU A 20 -9.12 15.12 3.79
C LEU A 20 -8.14 14.64 2.71
N LEU A 21 -8.33 13.42 2.22
CA LEU A 21 -7.51 12.82 1.14
C LEU A 21 -7.82 13.39 -0.26
N GLY A 22 -8.74 14.35 -0.38
CA GLY A 22 -9.14 14.98 -1.64
C GLY A 22 -8.86 16.49 -1.70
N GLY A 23 -8.24 17.07 -0.68
CA GLY A 23 -7.88 18.49 -0.62
C GLY A 23 -6.45 18.76 -1.09
N ASP A 24 -6.19 19.99 -1.51
CA ASP A 24 -4.85 20.44 -1.91
C ASP A 24 -3.89 20.43 -0.70
N CYS A 25 -2.66 19.97 -0.93
CA CYS A 25 -1.65 19.80 0.12
C CYS A 25 -1.01 21.15 0.45
N GLY A 26 -1.72 22.00 1.20
CA GLY A 26 -1.23 23.35 1.51
C GLY A 26 -1.93 24.06 2.68
N GLY A 27 -2.63 23.33 3.54
CA GLY A 27 -3.26 23.90 4.74
C GLY A 27 -2.29 23.92 5.92
N GLU A 28 -1.77 25.08 6.28
CA GLU A 28 -1.07 25.29 7.55
C GLU A 28 -2.08 25.10 8.70
N GLY A 29 -1.88 24.07 9.54
CA GLY A 29 -2.58 24.00 10.83
C GLY A 29 -3.14 22.65 11.31
N GLU A 30 -2.64 21.49 10.86
CA GLU A 30 -3.05 20.21 11.47
C GLU A 30 -1.88 19.22 11.51
N ASP A 31 -1.61 18.60 12.66
CA ASP A 31 -0.51 17.62 12.90
C ASP A 31 -0.54 16.38 11.98
N ASN A 32 -1.56 16.28 11.12
CA ASN A 32 -1.73 15.23 10.12
C ASN A 32 -1.58 15.73 8.67
N SER A 33 -1.22 16.99 8.43
CA SER A 33 -1.05 17.56 7.08
C SER A 33 0.01 16.80 6.29
N ASP A 34 1.16 16.50 6.91
CA ASP A 34 2.24 15.72 6.32
C ASP A 34 1.81 14.28 6.03
N LEU A 35 1.10 13.65 6.97
CA LEU A 35 0.56 12.31 6.77
C LEU A 35 -0.43 12.28 5.59
N ILE A 36 -1.33 13.25 5.51
CA ILE A 36 -2.28 13.36 4.39
C ILE A 36 -1.52 13.53 3.08
N CYS A 37 -0.50 14.39 3.04
CA CYS A 37 0.34 14.62 1.87
C CYS A 37 1.04 13.33 1.41
N ILE A 38 1.66 12.60 2.34
CA ILE A 38 2.29 11.30 2.08
C ILE A 38 1.28 10.31 1.49
N LEU A 39 0.06 10.25 2.05
CA LEU A 39 -0.97 9.32 1.57
C LEU A 39 -1.49 9.69 0.17
N VAL A 40 -1.65 10.98 -0.12
CA VAL A 40 -2.05 11.46 -1.45
C VAL A 40 -0.97 11.15 -2.48
N ALA A 41 0.30 11.47 -2.18
CA ALA A 41 1.43 11.17 -3.04
C ALA A 41 1.56 9.65 -3.30
N ALA A 42 1.46 8.83 -2.24
CA ALA A 42 1.49 7.39 -2.35
C ALA A 42 0.33 6.84 -3.19
N GLU A 43 -0.89 7.37 -3.03
CA GLU A 43 -2.03 6.96 -3.86
C GLU A 43 -1.80 7.29 -5.34
N THR A 44 -1.26 8.46 -5.65
CA THR A 44 -0.93 8.87 -7.02
C THR A 44 0.09 7.91 -7.63
N VAL A 45 1.20 7.64 -6.94
CA VAL A 45 2.23 6.69 -7.41
C VAL A 45 1.66 5.30 -7.65
N LEU A 46 0.82 4.79 -6.72
CA LEU A 46 0.18 3.48 -6.84
C LEU A 46 -0.79 3.43 -8.03
N ARG A 47 -1.56 4.50 -8.27
CA ARG A 47 -2.46 4.61 -9.43
C ARG A 47 -1.70 4.66 -10.75
N ASP A 48 -0.58 5.38 -10.80
CA ASP A 48 0.23 5.45 -12.02
C ASP A 48 0.94 4.12 -12.31
N ALA A 49 1.49 3.46 -11.28
CA ALA A 49 2.01 2.10 -11.40
C ALA A 49 0.93 1.12 -11.87
N TYR A 50 -0.32 1.28 -11.41
CA TYR A 50 -1.46 0.49 -11.89
C TYR A 50 -1.73 0.73 -13.37
N LYS A 51 -1.76 1.98 -13.84
CA LYS A 51 -2.01 2.29 -15.25
C LYS A 51 -1.01 1.58 -16.18
N LEU A 52 0.27 1.55 -15.79
CA LEU A 52 1.33 0.86 -16.54
C LEU A 52 1.12 -0.67 -16.61
N CYS A 53 0.41 -1.24 -15.64
CA CYS A 53 0.19 -2.68 -15.52
C CYS A 53 -1.21 -3.14 -15.99
N SER A 54 -2.20 -2.25 -16.04
CA SER A 54 -3.61 -2.57 -16.26
C SER A 54 -3.94 -2.99 -17.69
N ASP A 55 -4.78 -4.02 -17.83
CA ASP A 55 -5.30 -4.53 -19.10
C ASP A 55 -6.15 -3.54 -19.89
N LYS A 56 -6.67 -2.51 -19.23
CA LYS A 56 -7.65 -1.58 -19.81
C LYS A 56 -7.02 -0.41 -20.58
N LEU A 57 -5.68 -0.30 -20.61
CA LEU A 57 -4.96 0.86 -21.17
C LEU A 57 -3.96 0.47 -22.26
N LEU A 58 -3.80 1.32 -23.28
CA LEU A 58 -2.94 1.11 -24.45
C LEU A 58 -1.44 1.15 -24.13
N GLU A 59 -1.00 1.89 -23.10
CA GLU A 59 0.40 2.05 -22.69
C GLU A 59 0.96 0.89 -21.83
N ARG A 60 0.42 -0.31 -22.02
CA ARG A 60 0.66 -1.45 -21.14
C ARG A 60 2.06 -2.03 -21.30
N LYS A 61 2.81 -2.14 -20.20
CA LYS A 61 4.11 -2.84 -20.20
C LYS A 61 3.97 -4.37 -20.04
N MET A 62 3.03 -4.86 -19.23
CA MET A 62 2.85 -6.30 -18.97
C MET A 62 1.43 -6.80 -19.24
N THR A 63 1.26 -7.58 -20.31
CA THR A 63 -0.02 -8.18 -20.70
C THR A 63 -0.30 -9.60 -20.18
N GLN A 64 -1.55 -10.04 -20.05
CA GLN A 64 -1.84 -11.46 -19.76
C GLN A 64 -1.24 -12.35 -20.87
N GLN A 65 -1.35 -11.92 -22.13
CA GLN A 65 -0.71 -12.58 -23.27
C GLN A 65 0.83 -12.54 -23.17
N ARG A 66 1.42 -11.41 -22.77
CA ARG A 66 2.88 -11.29 -22.55
C ARG A 66 3.34 -12.17 -21.38
N ALA A 67 2.62 -12.19 -20.27
CA ALA A 67 2.91 -13.04 -19.11
C ALA A 67 2.82 -14.53 -19.50
N LYS A 68 1.81 -14.91 -20.29
CA LYS A 68 1.69 -16.26 -20.85
C LYS A 68 2.88 -16.61 -21.75
N ARG A 69 3.23 -15.74 -22.71
CA ARG A 69 4.37 -15.93 -23.61
C ARG A 69 5.70 -16.00 -22.85
N LEU A 70 5.87 -15.20 -21.80
CA LEU A 70 7.07 -15.24 -20.95
C LEU A 70 7.16 -16.53 -20.12
N ASN A 71 6.03 -17.04 -19.63
CA ASN A 71 5.98 -18.36 -18.98
C ASN A 71 6.33 -19.47 -19.98
N GLU A 72 5.75 -19.44 -21.20
CA GLU A 72 6.05 -20.40 -22.27
C GLU A 72 7.55 -20.40 -22.63
N PHE A 73 8.17 -19.21 -22.77
CA PHE A 73 9.60 -19.09 -23.03
C PHE A 73 10.45 -19.62 -21.86
N ARG A 74 10.05 -19.35 -20.62
CA ARG A 74 10.73 -19.86 -19.43
C ARG A 74 10.67 -21.38 -19.37
N ASP A 75 9.49 -21.95 -19.59
CA ASP A 75 9.25 -23.39 -19.48
C ASP A 75 9.88 -24.16 -20.65
N ALA A 76 10.07 -23.53 -21.81
CA ALA A 76 10.82 -24.08 -22.95
C ALA A 76 12.34 -24.18 -22.69
N GLY A 77 12.88 -23.47 -21.70
CA GLY A 77 14.31 -23.42 -21.36
C GLY A 77 14.84 -24.58 -20.50
N GLY A 78 14.00 -25.58 -20.19
CA GLY A 78 14.39 -26.73 -19.37
C GLY A 78 14.11 -26.54 -17.88
N SER A 79 13.52 -27.56 -17.26
CA SER A 79 13.09 -27.59 -15.86
C SER A 79 14.25 -27.30 -14.89
N SER A 80 14.38 -26.05 -14.45
CA SER A 80 15.08 -25.79 -13.18
C SER A 80 14.28 -26.46 -12.07
N SER A 81 14.94 -27.35 -11.34
CA SER A 81 14.37 -28.37 -10.44
C SER A 81 13.79 -27.82 -9.13
N GLY A 82 13.12 -26.69 -9.16
CA GLY A 82 12.44 -26.13 -8.00
C GLY A 82 11.52 -25.04 -8.47
N LYS A 83 10.21 -25.35 -8.61
CA LYS A 83 9.16 -24.44 -9.09
C LYS A 83 9.39 -22.99 -8.60
N PRO A 84 10.01 -22.12 -9.40
CA PRO A 84 9.97 -20.70 -9.11
C PRO A 84 8.58 -20.28 -9.56
N GLY A 85 7.81 -19.58 -8.71
CA GLY A 85 6.45 -19.15 -9.08
C GLY A 85 6.48 -18.48 -10.46
N GLY A 86 5.69 -19.00 -11.42
CA GLY A 86 5.58 -18.42 -12.76
C GLY A 86 5.21 -16.94 -12.72
N PHE A 87 5.39 -16.24 -13.84
CA PHE A 87 4.81 -14.90 -14.00
C PHE A 87 3.31 -15.02 -13.77
N ARG A 88 2.86 -14.58 -12.59
CA ARG A 88 1.47 -14.71 -12.19
C ARG A 88 0.61 -13.93 -13.17
N SER A 89 -0.55 -14.50 -13.50
CA SER A 89 -1.59 -13.74 -14.19
C SER A 89 -1.93 -12.48 -13.39
N PHE A 90 -2.33 -11.45 -14.13
CA PHE A 90 -2.69 -10.14 -13.61
C PHE A 90 -3.52 -10.23 -12.33
N LYS A 91 -3.15 -9.46 -11.30
CA LYS A 91 -3.96 -9.38 -10.08
C LYS A 91 -5.19 -8.53 -10.39
N ASN A 92 -6.37 -9.05 -10.06
CA ASN A 92 -7.62 -8.34 -10.33
C ASN A 92 -7.68 -6.99 -9.58
N GLU A 93 -8.55 -6.10 -10.09
CA GLU A 93 -8.73 -4.74 -9.60
C GLU A 93 -9.04 -4.68 -8.08
N SER A 94 -9.81 -5.66 -7.58
CA SER A 94 -10.14 -5.78 -6.15
C SER A 94 -8.93 -6.17 -5.28
N SER A 95 -8.05 -7.06 -5.78
CA SER A 95 -6.80 -7.40 -5.08
C SER A 95 -5.86 -6.21 -4.99
N LEU A 96 -5.76 -5.42 -6.07
CA LEU A 96 -4.92 -4.23 -6.10
C LEU A 96 -5.44 -3.12 -5.19
N THR A 97 -6.76 -2.89 -5.21
CA THR A 97 -7.41 -1.98 -4.25
C THR A 97 -7.11 -2.38 -2.81
N SER A 98 -7.14 -3.68 -2.51
CA SER A 98 -6.80 -4.21 -1.18
C SER A 98 -5.34 -3.96 -0.80
N TYR A 99 -4.39 -4.11 -1.74
CA TYR A 99 -2.99 -3.80 -1.47
C TYR A 99 -2.71 -2.32 -1.32
N PHE A 100 -3.34 -1.47 -2.14
CA PHE A 100 -3.19 -0.02 -2.00
C PHE A 100 -3.70 0.44 -0.64
N ARG A 101 -4.84 -0.10 -0.19
CA ARG A 101 -5.33 0.12 1.17
C ARG A 101 -4.31 -0.34 2.21
N ARG A 102 -3.77 -1.57 2.09
CA ARG A 102 -2.81 -2.12 3.07
C ARG A 102 -1.51 -1.33 3.12
N MET A 103 -1.01 -0.86 1.98
CA MET A 103 0.18 0.00 1.89
C MET A 103 -0.07 1.33 2.59
N LYS A 104 -1.22 1.97 2.34
CA LYS A 104 -1.60 3.21 3.04
C LYS A 104 -1.72 3.01 4.55
N GLN A 105 -2.33 1.91 4.99
CA GLN A 105 -2.42 1.57 6.42
C GLN A 105 -1.04 1.38 7.05
N LEU A 106 -0.10 0.76 6.34
CA LEU A 106 1.28 0.62 6.78
C LEU A 106 1.98 1.99 6.90
N LEU A 107 1.76 2.89 5.94
CA LEU A 107 2.30 4.25 5.99
C LEU A 107 1.74 5.04 7.17
N VAL A 108 0.43 4.95 7.44
CA VAL A 108 -0.19 5.57 8.62
C VAL A 108 0.43 5.02 9.90
N TYR A 109 0.56 3.70 10.01
CA TYR A 109 1.19 3.06 11.16
C TYR A 109 2.62 3.54 11.36
N TYR A 110 3.44 3.53 10.30
CA TYR A 110 4.82 3.96 10.38
C TYR A 110 4.93 5.43 10.80
N TYR A 111 4.16 6.31 10.16
CA TYR A 111 4.14 7.73 10.50
C TYR A 111 3.74 7.94 11.97
N ARG A 112 2.59 7.38 12.37
CA ARG A 112 2.04 7.60 13.71
C ARG A 112 2.83 6.94 14.80
N VAL A 113 3.43 5.76 14.57
CA VAL A 113 4.02 4.95 15.65
C VAL A 113 5.55 5.05 15.70
N VAL A 114 6.18 5.25 14.55
CA VAL A 114 7.64 5.23 14.42
C VAL A 114 8.22 6.63 14.21
N PHE A 115 7.53 7.49 13.45
CA PHE A 115 8.06 8.81 13.09
C PHE A 115 7.62 9.92 14.07
N CYS A 116 6.36 9.95 14.49
CA CYS A 116 5.90 10.93 15.48
C CYS A 116 6.61 10.72 16.83
N GLU A 117 7.09 11.80 17.46
CA GLU A 117 7.79 11.74 18.74
C GLU A 117 6.93 11.13 19.87
N ASP A 118 5.63 11.42 19.89
CA ASP A 118 4.64 10.82 20.79
C ASP A 118 4.02 9.51 20.26
N GLY A 119 4.59 8.97 19.18
CA GLY A 119 4.00 7.86 18.43
C GLY A 119 4.04 6.51 19.12
N HIS A 120 4.85 6.37 20.17
CA HIS A 120 4.93 5.13 20.91
C HIS A 120 3.61 4.85 21.61
N PHE A 121 3.21 3.56 21.66
CA PHE A 121 2.08 3.14 22.48
C PHE A 121 2.44 3.39 23.95
N MET A 122 2.12 4.57 24.45
CA MET A 122 2.40 5.00 25.82
C MET A 122 1.60 4.09 26.76
N ARG A 123 2.30 3.25 27.53
CA ARG A 123 1.71 2.64 28.73
C ARG A 123 1.51 3.76 29.74
N GLU A 124 0.35 3.83 30.37
CA GLU A 124 0.21 4.61 31.60
C GLU A 124 1.25 4.08 32.60
N ASN A 125 2.14 4.96 33.07
CA ASN A 125 2.95 4.66 34.25
C ASN A 125 1.96 4.47 35.41
N GLU A 126 2.07 3.36 36.13
CA GLU A 126 1.27 3.12 37.33
C GLU A 126 1.58 4.24 38.35
N ASP A 127 0.59 5.08 38.64
CA ASP A 127 0.51 5.85 39.89
C ASP A 127 0.08 4.94 41.05
#